data_AF-A0A6N3JX88-F1
#
_entry.id   AF-A0A6N3JX88-F1
#
_cell.length_a   1.000
_cell.length_b   1.000
_cell.length_c   1.000
_cell.angle_alpha   90.00
_cell.angle_beta   90.00
_cell.angle_gamma   90.00
#
_symmetry.space_group_name_H-M   'P 1'
#
loop_
_entity.id
_entity.type
_entity.pdbx_description
1 polymer ?
#
loop_
_entity_poly.entity_id
_entity_poly.type
_entity_poly.pdbx_seq_one_letter_code
_entity_poly.pdbx_strand_id
1 'polypeptide(L)'
;MKATQKPPTDVEVTPADLLRMAALYLRRHGWTQGDYYTVVFDALTPRACVSGAIGMAAYGKAIDLPFLADLPERGDYRAAVWTLVDFLFLDSSTDLFGWNDRPGRTAADVINALNAAADRWDRLYNQGGER
;
A
#
# COMPACT_ATOMS: atom_id res chain seq x y z
N MET A 1 39.38 19.75 12.67
CA MET A 1 38.70 19.02 11.56
C MET A 1 37.22 18.89 11.95
N LYS A 2 36.29 19.30 11.09
CA LYS A 2 34.85 19.00 11.29
C LYS A 2 34.48 17.85 10.34
N ALA A 3 33.97 16.76 10.88
CA ALA A 3 33.42 15.67 10.10
C ALA A 3 32.07 16.10 9.52
N THR A 4 31.98 16.21 8.20
CA THR A 4 30.72 16.32 7.45
C THR A 4 30.22 14.91 7.18
N GLN A 5 29.37 14.38 8.07
CA GLN A 5 28.51 13.24 7.69
C GLN A 5 27.46 13.77 6.73
N LYS A 6 27.51 13.33 5.47
CA LYS A 6 26.33 13.34 4.60
C LYS A 6 25.42 12.22 5.10
N PRO A 7 24.15 12.49 5.45
CA PRO A 7 23.20 11.40 5.67
C PRO A 7 23.12 10.56 4.39
N PRO A 8 22.95 9.23 4.46
CA PRO A 8 22.55 8.46 3.30
C PRO A 8 21.17 8.98 2.88
N THR A 9 21.06 9.57 1.69
CA THR A 9 19.84 10.28 1.27
C THR A 9 18.83 9.39 0.55
N ASP A 10 19.20 8.17 0.14
CA ASP A 10 18.29 7.29 -0.62
C ASP A 10 18.00 6.02 0.16
N VAL A 11 17.04 6.09 1.09
CA VAL A 11 16.34 4.88 1.54
C VAL A 11 15.33 4.56 0.45
N GLU A 12 15.61 3.51 -0.33
CA GLU A 12 14.69 2.98 -1.32
C GLU A 12 13.39 2.54 -0.63
N VAL A 13 12.24 3.09 -1.06
CA VAL A 13 10.94 2.70 -0.54
C VAL A 13 10.56 1.35 -1.14
N THR A 14 10.41 0.33 -0.30
CA THR A 14 10.08 -1.01 -0.78
C THR A 14 8.56 -1.24 -0.86
N PRO A 15 8.10 -2.26 -1.61
CA PRO A 15 6.71 -2.71 -1.54
C PRO A 15 6.27 -3.05 -0.11
N ALA A 16 7.14 -3.65 0.71
CA ALA A 16 6.83 -3.97 2.10
C ALA A 16 6.57 -2.71 2.94
N ASP A 17 7.35 -1.65 2.73
CA ASP A 17 7.13 -0.36 3.40
C ASP A 17 5.76 0.23 3.06
N LEU A 18 5.41 0.25 1.76
CA LEU A 18 4.12 0.77 1.31
C LEU A 18 2.93 -0.03 1.85
N LEU A 19 3.04 -1.36 1.91
CA LEU A 19 1.99 -2.22 2.47
C LEU A 19 1.80 -1.96 3.97
N ARG A 20 2.89 -1.77 4.74
CA ARG A 20 2.82 -1.40 6.16
C ARG A 20 2.25 0.00 6.36
N MET A 21 2.62 0.95 5.51
CA MET A 21 2.06 2.30 5.54
C MET A 21 0.57 2.31 5.19
N ALA A 22 0.13 1.50 4.22
CA ALA A 22 -1.28 1.31 3.92
C ALA A 22 -2.04 0.69 5.12
N ALA A 23 -1.46 -0.31 5.79
CA ALA A 23 -2.04 -0.89 7.00
C ALA A 23 -2.14 0.13 8.15
N LEU A 24 -1.14 1.00 8.29
CA LEU A 24 -1.18 2.11 9.24
C LEU A 24 -2.25 3.15 8.86
N TYR A 25 -2.37 3.47 7.57
CA TYR A 25 -3.39 4.37 7.05
C TYR A 25 -4.80 3.88 7.40
N LEU A 26 -5.11 2.61 7.09
CA LEU A 26 -6.41 2.01 7.39
C LEU A 26 -6.72 2.00 8.89
N ARG A 27 -5.71 1.77 9.75
CA ARG A 27 -5.89 1.84 11.21
C ARG A 27 -6.23 3.25 11.71
N ARG A 28 -5.67 4.28 11.07
CA ARG A 28 -5.85 5.69 11.48
C ARG A 28 -7.08 6.34 10.90
N HIS A 29 -7.35 6.08 9.62
CA HIS A 29 -8.33 6.82 8.82
C HIS A 29 -9.54 5.96 8.43
N GLY A 30 -9.46 4.65 8.68
CA GLY A 30 -10.55 3.71 8.46
C GLY A 30 -10.57 3.09 7.07
N TRP A 31 -11.23 1.93 7.00
CA TRP A 31 -11.38 1.12 5.81
C TRP A 31 -12.79 1.26 5.21
N THR A 32 -12.94 1.11 3.89
CA THR A 32 -14.24 1.08 3.20
C THR A 32 -14.29 0.02 2.10
N GLN A 33 -15.52 -0.31 1.69
CA GLN A 33 -15.84 -1.13 0.51
C GLN A 33 -16.44 -0.26 -0.60
N GLY A 34 -16.42 -0.77 -1.83
CA GLY A 34 -17.12 -0.20 -3.00
C GLY A 34 -16.33 0.86 -3.77
N ASP A 35 -15.57 1.72 -3.08
CA ASP A 35 -14.81 2.82 -3.69
C ASP A 35 -13.38 2.90 -3.16
N TYR A 36 -12.48 3.54 -3.93
CA TYR A 36 -11.11 3.84 -3.46
C TYR A 36 -11.10 4.67 -2.19
N TYR A 37 -11.95 5.69 -2.14
CA TYR A 37 -12.10 6.60 -1.02
C TYR A 37 -13.58 6.89 -0.79
N THR A 38 -13.99 7.01 0.47
CA THR A 38 -15.32 7.55 0.76
C THR A 38 -15.39 9.00 0.33
N VAL A 39 -16.42 9.37 -0.43
CA VAL A 39 -16.69 10.76 -0.80
C VAL A 39 -17.09 11.53 0.46
N VAL A 40 -16.12 12.23 1.04
CA VAL A 40 -16.32 13.19 2.12
C VAL A 40 -15.68 14.49 1.66
N PHE A 41 -16.50 15.51 1.41
CA PHE A 41 -16.02 16.83 1.03
C PHE A 41 -15.00 17.33 2.07
N ASP A 42 -13.86 17.86 1.59
CA ASP A 42 -12.75 18.41 2.38
C ASP A 42 -11.94 17.43 3.26
N ALA A 43 -12.18 16.12 3.19
CA ALA A 43 -11.36 15.15 3.91
C ALA A 43 -9.99 14.96 3.22
N LEU A 44 -8.93 15.49 3.83
CA LEU A 44 -7.54 15.26 3.36
C LEU A 44 -7.10 13.80 3.48
N THR A 45 -7.69 13.05 4.42
CA THR A 45 -7.39 11.63 4.70
C THR A 45 -8.68 10.82 4.80
N PRO A 46 -9.39 10.60 3.69
CA PRO A 46 -10.67 9.89 3.68
C PRO A 46 -10.48 8.40 3.99
N ARG A 47 -11.53 7.73 4.47
CA ARG A 47 -11.53 6.26 4.55
C ARG A 47 -11.25 5.67 3.18
N ALA A 48 -10.49 4.59 3.11
CA ALA A 48 -10.07 4.01 1.84
C ALA A 48 -10.31 2.49 1.77
N CYS A 49 -10.48 1.96 0.55
CA CYS A 49 -10.33 0.53 0.33
C CYS A 49 -8.84 0.14 0.37
N VAL A 50 -8.52 -1.14 0.23
CA VAL A 50 -7.13 -1.62 0.21
C VAL A 50 -6.28 -0.93 -0.88
N SER A 51 -6.79 -0.81 -2.10
CA SER A 51 -6.09 -0.16 -3.21
C SER A 51 -5.92 1.34 -2.98
N GLY A 52 -6.96 2.00 -2.43
CA GLY A 52 -6.90 3.42 -2.08
C GLY A 52 -5.89 3.70 -0.96
N ALA A 53 -5.78 2.82 0.05
CA ALA A 53 -4.80 2.95 1.11
C ALA A 53 -3.36 2.78 0.62
N ILE A 54 -3.12 1.85 -0.32
CA ILE A 54 -1.83 1.73 -1.00
C ILE A 54 -1.55 3.00 -1.85
N GLY A 55 -2.58 3.55 -2.50
CA GLY A 55 -2.51 4.84 -3.19
C GLY A 55 -2.09 5.98 -2.27
N MET A 56 -2.69 6.09 -1.08
CA MET A 56 -2.30 7.10 -0.08
C MET A 56 -0.86 6.93 0.39
N ALA A 57 -0.43 5.68 0.59
CA ALA A 57 0.94 5.38 1.00
C ALA A 57 1.96 5.75 -0.08
N ALA A 58 1.65 5.52 -1.35
CA ALA A 58 2.54 5.78 -2.48
C ALA A 58 2.55 7.26 -2.89
N TYR A 59 1.38 7.89 -3.02
CA TYR A 59 1.24 9.23 -3.59
C TYR A 59 1.16 10.35 -2.55
N GLY A 60 0.98 10.01 -1.26
CA GLY A 60 0.81 10.98 -0.18
C GLY A 60 -0.49 11.78 -0.22
N LYS A 61 -1.40 11.48 -1.17
CA LYS A 61 -2.70 12.15 -1.34
C LYS A 61 -3.72 11.21 -1.99
N ALA A 62 -4.99 11.51 -1.82
CA ALA A 62 -6.05 10.76 -2.48
C ALA A 62 -6.02 11.06 -3.99
N ILE A 63 -6.07 10.00 -4.80
CA ILE A 63 -6.04 10.06 -6.27
C ILE A 63 -7.25 9.28 -6.79
N ASP A 64 -8.13 9.89 -7.57
CA ASP A 64 -9.39 9.27 -8.03
C ASP A 64 -9.21 7.85 -8.60
N LEU A 65 -8.21 7.67 -9.46
CA LEU A 65 -7.86 6.39 -10.08
C LEU A 65 -6.36 6.09 -9.87
N PRO A 66 -5.96 5.54 -8.70
CA PRO A 66 -4.55 5.32 -8.36
C PRO A 66 -3.80 4.50 -9.43
N PHE A 67 -4.45 3.49 -10.01
CA PHE A 67 -3.87 2.65 -11.06
C PHE A 67 -3.50 3.37 -12.36
N LEU A 68 -4.19 4.46 -12.67
CA LEU A 68 -4.01 5.25 -13.89
C LEU A 68 -3.26 6.56 -13.65
N ALA A 69 -2.87 6.85 -12.40
CA ALA A 69 -2.20 8.08 -12.02
C ALA A 69 -0.90 8.26 -12.80
N ASP A 70 -0.71 9.40 -13.47
CA ASP A 70 0.55 9.71 -14.16
C ASP A 70 1.49 10.48 -13.22
N LEU A 71 1.96 9.77 -12.20
CA LEU A 71 2.87 10.29 -11.16
C LEU A 71 4.14 9.42 -11.10
N PRO A 72 5.29 9.98 -10.68
CA PRO A 72 6.55 9.24 -10.55
C PRO A 72 6.42 7.95 -9.72
N GLU A 73 5.63 7.98 -8.65
CA GLU A 73 5.44 6.88 -7.69
C GLU A 73 4.50 5.77 -8.22
N ARG A 74 4.02 5.87 -9.48
CA ARG A 74 3.17 4.83 -10.08
C ARG A 74 3.85 3.46 -10.11
N GLY A 75 5.17 3.43 -10.28
CA GLY A 75 5.96 2.20 -10.20
C GLY A 75 5.79 1.53 -8.84
N ASP A 76 5.99 2.29 -7.77
CA ASP A 76 5.96 1.78 -6.39
C ASP A 76 4.56 1.36 -5.97
N TYR A 77 3.54 2.16 -6.32
CA TYR A 77 2.13 1.78 -6.15
C TYR A 77 1.82 0.42 -6.80
N ARG A 78 2.23 0.22 -8.06
CA ARG A 78 1.98 -1.03 -8.78
C ARG A 78 2.74 -2.18 -8.16
N ALA A 79 4.00 -1.98 -7.76
CA ALA A 79 4.80 -3.01 -7.11
C ALA A 79 4.16 -3.46 -5.78
N ALA A 80 3.67 -2.52 -4.97
CA ALA A 80 2.96 -2.83 -3.72
C ALA A 80 1.65 -3.58 -3.98
N VAL A 81 0.82 -3.14 -4.93
CA VAL A 81 -0.42 -3.86 -5.26
C VAL A 81 -0.13 -5.27 -5.77
N TRP A 82 0.84 -5.44 -6.68
CA TRP A 82 1.18 -6.77 -7.19
C TRP A 82 1.76 -7.68 -6.11
N THR A 83 2.51 -7.15 -5.14
CA THR A 83 2.97 -7.91 -3.98
C THR A 83 1.80 -8.46 -3.17
N LEU A 84 0.74 -7.66 -2.96
CA LEU A 84 -0.46 -8.13 -2.26
C LEU A 84 -1.28 -9.11 -3.10
N VAL A 85 -1.42 -8.87 -4.41
CA VAL A 85 -2.11 -9.76 -5.35
C VAL A 85 -1.46 -11.15 -5.36
N ASP A 86 -0.12 -11.24 -5.45
CA ASP A 86 0.61 -12.51 -5.34
C ASP A 86 0.41 -13.16 -3.98
N PHE A 87 0.48 -12.38 -2.89
CA PHE A 87 0.26 -12.90 -1.54
C PHE A 87 -1.12 -13.56 -1.38
N LEU A 88 -2.14 -12.98 -1.99
CA LEU A 88 -3.53 -13.42 -1.91
C LEU A 88 -3.89 -14.48 -2.96
N PHE A 89 -2.96 -14.87 -3.84
CA PHE A 89 -3.20 -15.77 -4.98
C PHE A 89 -4.35 -15.30 -5.87
N LEU A 90 -4.36 -14.01 -6.20
CA LEU A 90 -5.32 -13.40 -7.11
C LEU A 90 -4.73 -13.30 -8.52
N ASP A 91 -5.58 -13.39 -9.56
CA ASP A 91 -5.13 -13.35 -10.95
C ASP A 91 -4.82 -11.94 -11.43
N SER A 92 -5.44 -10.92 -10.83
CA SER A 92 -5.29 -9.53 -11.24
C SER A 92 -5.49 -8.52 -10.11
N SER A 93 -5.09 -7.27 -10.37
CA SER A 93 -5.43 -6.15 -9.49
C SER A 93 -6.93 -5.80 -9.50
N THR A 94 -7.68 -6.23 -10.51
CA THR A 94 -9.14 -6.09 -10.52
C THR A 94 -9.77 -7.02 -9.49
N ASP A 95 -9.24 -8.24 -9.33
CA ASP A 95 -9.73 -9.21 -8.34
C ASP A 95 -9.48 -8.75 -6.91
N LEU A 96 -8.49 -7.86 -6.70
CA LEU A 96 -8.24 -7.24 -5.39
C LEU A 96 -9.44 -6.41 -4.91
N PHE A 97 -10.20 -5.77 -5.82
CA PHE A 97 -11.46 -5.09 -5.47
C PHE A 97 -12.49 -6.09 -4.98
N GLY A 98 -12.69 -7.19 -5.72
CA GLY A 98 -13.62 -8.26 -5.30
C GLY A 98 -13.23 -8.89 -3.97
N TRP A 99 -11.93 -9.05 -3.71
CA TRP A 99 -11.43 -9.57 -2.44
C TRP A 99 -11.68 -8.59 -1.27
N ASN A 100 -11.50 -7.28 -1.49
CA ASN A 100 -11.79 -6.20 -0.53
C ASN A 100 -13.30 -6.12 -0.25
N ASP A 101 -14.12 -6.21 -1.29
CA ASP A 101 -15.57 -6.01 -1.21
C ASP A 101 -16.34 -7.30 -0.90
N ARG A 102 -15.62 -8.38 -0.62
CA ARG A 102 -16.23 -9.67 -0.26
C ARG A 102 -17.18 -9.49 0.94
N PRO A 103 -18.42 -10.02 0.88
CA PRO A 103 -19.34 -9.98 2.02
C PRO A 103 -18.71 -10.58 3.28
N GLY A 104 -18.84 -9.86 4.40
CA GLY A 104 -18.24 -10.26 5.68
C GLY A 104 -16.75 -9.91 5.83
N ARG A 105 -16.11 -9.31 4.81
CA ARG A 105 -14.75 -8.77 4.96
C ARG A 105 -14.74 -7.69 6.05
N THR A 106 -13.69 -7.68 6.86
CA THR A 106 -13.48 -6.66 7.87
C THR A 106 -12.22 -5.84 7.61
N ALA A 107 -12.12 -4.67 8.23
CA ALA A 107 -10.91 -3.86 8.23
C ALA A 107 -9.71 -4.64 8.79
N ALA A 108 -9.93 -5.46 9.83
CA ALA A 108 -8.90 -6.27 10.45
C ALA A 108 -8.32 -7.29 9.47
N ASP A 109 -9.16 -7.96 8.67
CA ASP A 109 -8.68 -8.91 7.64
C ASP A 109 -7.79 -8.22 6.61
N VAL A 110 -8.17 -7.02 6.17
CA VAL A 110 -7.41 -6.25 5.18
C VAL A 110 -6.08 -5.78 5.75
N ILE A 111 -6.08 -5.22 6.96
CA ILE A 111 -4.87 -4.80 7.67
C ILE A 111 -3.93 -5.99 7.90
N ASN A 112 -4.46 -7.14 8.31
CA ASN A 112 -3.67 -8.35 8.53
C ASN A 112 -3.06 -8.87 7.24
N ALA A 113 -3.79 -8.86 6.12
CA ALA A 113 -3.27 -9.27 4.82
C ALA A 113 -2.14 -8.34 4.34
N LEU A 114 -2.29 -7.03 4.49
CA LEU A 114 -1.24 -6.05 4.16
C LEU A 114 0.05 -6.32 4.93
N ASN A 115 -0.04 -6.48 6.26
CA ASN A 115 1.13 -6.78 7.09
C ASN A 115 1.75 -8.14 6.74
N ALA A 116 0.93 -9.17 6.55
CA ALA A 116 1.43 -10.51 6.21
C ALA A 116 2.10 -10.56 4.83
N ALA A 117 1.59 -9.81 3.86
CA ALA A 117 2.22 -9.64 2.55
C ALA A 117 3.57 -8.92 2.66
N ALA A 118 3.66 -7.85 3.46
CA ALA A 118 4.92 -7.17 3.74
C ALA A 118 5.94 -8.10 4.41
N ASP A 119 5.53 -8.87 5.41
CA ASP A 119 6.40 -9.83 6.11
C ASP A 119 6.83 -11.00 5.21
N ARG A 120 6.00 -11.41 4.25
CA ARG A 120 6.40 -12.39 3.21
C ARG A 120 7.44 -11.78 2.27
N TRP A 121 7.23 -10.54 1.83
CA TRP A 121 8.17 -9.84 0.93
C TRP A 121 9.55 -9.71 1.60
N ASP A 122 9.62 -9.23 2.85
CA ASP A 122 10.89 -9.09 3.56
C ASP A 122 11.62 -10.43 3.70
N ARG A 123 10.92 -11.53 3.98
CA ARG A 123 11.55 -12.85 4.07
C ARG A 123 12.15 -13.30 2.73
N LEU A 124 11.52 -12.96 1.61
CA LEU A 124 11.99 -13.36 0.28
C LEU A 124 13.15 -12.49 -0.22
N TYR A 125 13.17 -11.20 0.14
CA TYR A 125 14.08 -10.23 -0.47
C TYR A 125 15.13 -9.63 0.48
N ASN A 126 14.96 -9.73 1.81
CA ASN A 126 15.96 -9.28 2.79
C ASN A 126 16.86 -10.41 3.33
N GLN A 127 16.66 -11.66 2.92
CA GLN A 127 17.56 -12.79 3.28
C GLN A 127 18.66 -13.07 2.24
N GLY A 128 18.72 -12.32 1.14
CA GLY A 128 19.71 -12.46 0.05
C GLY A 128 20.84 -11.43 0.09
N GLY A 129 21.29 -11.03 1.29
CA GLY A 129 22.36 -10.06 1.49
C GLY A 129 23.76 -10.57 1.15
N GLU A 130 23.97 -11.02 -0.10
CA GLU A 130 25.27 -10.96 -0.78
C GLU A 130 25.00 -10.43 -2.19
N ARG A 131 25.29 -9.14 -2.41
CA ARG A 131 25.48 -8.54 -3.72
C ARG A 131 26.91 -8.03 -3.81
#